data_AF-A0ABD5QB39-F1
#
_entry.id   AF-A0ABD5QB39-F1
#
_cell.length_a   1.000
_cell.length_b   1.000
_cell.length_c   1.000
_cell.angle_alpha   90.00
_cell.angle_beta   90.00
_cell.angle_gamma   90.00
#
_symmetry.space_group_name_H-M   'P 1'
#
loop_
_entity.id
_entity.type
_entity.pdbx_description
1 polymer ?
#
loop_
_entity_poly.entity_id
_entity_poly.type
_entity_poly.pdbx_seq_one_letter_code
_entity_poly.pdbx_strand_id
1 'polypeptide(L)' 'MALHREIVVGKKVLVGSVNSSVPHFEAAIDTMADVPEWFVDTLMTGVHDLAHAERVLETGDKDITTVVNLSLGVTTRSRD' A
#
# COMPACT_ATOMS: atom_id res chain seq x y z
N MET A 1 -19.10 -16.93 22.97
CA MET A 1 -20.18 -17.71 22.31
C MET A 1 -20.86 -16.99 21.14
N ALA A 2 -20.85 -15.65 21.08
CA ALA A 2 -21.43 -14.91 19.95
C ALA A 2 -20.75 -15.19 18.59
N LEU A 3 -19.41 -15.20 18.53
CA LEU A 3 -18.65 -15.41 17.29
C LEU A 3 -18.97 -16.75 16.60
N HIS A 4 -18.98 -17.85 17.36
CA HIS A 4 -19.34 -19.17 16.84
C HIS A 4 -20.75 -19.16 16.22
N ARG A 5 -21.73 -18.58 16.92
CA ARG A 5 -23.11 -18.50 16.41
C ARG A 5 -23.18 -17.68 15.12
N GLU A 6 -22.48 -16.55 15.05
CA GLU A 6 -22.46 -15.72 13.85
C GLU A 6 -21.84 -16.41 12.64
N ILE A 7 -20.72 -17.10 12.84
CA ILE A 7 -20.03 -17.81 11.75
C ILE A 7 -20.87 -19.00 11.28
N VAL A 8 -21.36 -19.83 12.21
CA VAL A 8 -22.04 -21.09 11.86
C VAL A 8 -23.47 -20.86 11.38
N VAL A 9 -24.28 -20.12 12.11
CA VAL A 9 -25.68 -19.86 11.71
C VAL A 9 -25.74 -18.89 10.54
N GLY A 10 -24.92 -17.84 10.61
CA GLY A 10 -24.82 -16.81 9.57
C GLY A 10 -24.04 -17.24 8.33
N LYS A 11 -23.43 -18.43 8.33
CA LYS A 11 -22.66 -19.00 7.21
C LYS A 11 -21.56 -18.05 6.72
N LYS A 12 -20.95 -17.32 7.67
CA LYS A 12 -19.83 -16.42 7.38
C LYS A 12 -18.54 -17.25 7.29
N VAL A 13 -17.57 -16.79 6.51
CA VAL A 13 -16.25 -17.43 6.37
C VAL A 13 -15.18 -16.47 6.87
N LEU A 14 -14.15 -17.02 7.50
CA LEU A 14 -12.91 -16.31 7.84
C LEU A 14 -11.78 -16.89 6.99
N VAL A 15 -11.16 -16.06 6.16
CA VAL A 15 -10.03 -16.46 5.31
C VAL A 15 -8.79 -15.70 5.76
N GLY A 16 -7.76 -16.43 6.17
CA GLY A 16 -6.42 -15.87 6.36
C GLY A 16 -5.75 -15.72 5.00
N SER A 17 -5.25 -14.54 4.69
CA SER A 17 -4.46 -14.26 3.48
C SER A 17 -3.20 -13.52 3.86
N VAL A 18 -2.06 -13.93 3.29
CA VAL A 18 -0.77 -13.30 3.52
C VAL A 18 0.02 -13.26 2.23
N ASN A 19 0.69 -12.13 2.01
CA ASN A 19 1.45 -11.84 0.79
C ASN A 19 0.58 -11.90 -0.47
N SER A 20 1.23 -11.83 -1.63
CA SER A 20 0.62 -11.82 -2.95
C SER A 20 1.61 -12.36 -3.99
N SER A 21 1.11 -12.68 -5.18
CA SER A 21 1.88 -13.16 -6.33
C SER A 21 1.84 -12.16 -7.49
N VAL A 22 2.67 -12.36 -8.52
CA VAL A 22 2.80 -11.43 -9.68
C VAL A 22 1.46 -10.95 -10.25
N PRO A 23 0.44 -11.80 -10.50
CA PRO A 23 -0.84 -11.34 -11.02
C PRO A 23 -1.56 -10.32 -10.12
N HIS A 24 -1.33 -10.37 -8.80
CA HIS A 24 -1.90 -9.38 -7.89
C HIS A 24 -1.21 -8.01 -8.01
N PHE A 25 0.10 -7.99 -8.33
CA PHE A 25 0.81 -6.74 -8.60
C PHE A 25 0.36 -6.14 -9.93
N GLU A 26 0.16 -6.96 -10.96
CA GLU A 26 -0.40 -6.52 -12.25
C GLU A 26 -1.79 -5.91 -12.05
N ALA A 27 -2.69 -6.60 -11.33
CA ALA A 27 -4.02 -6.08 -11.01
C ALA A 27 -3.98 -4.83 -10.12
N ALA A 28 -2.99 -4.71 -9.23
CA ALA A 28 -2.81 -3.51 -8.41
C ALA A 28 -2.43 -2.29 -9.24
N ILE A 29 -1.59 -2.45 -10.27
CA ILE A 29 -1.25 -1.36 -11.21
C ILE A 29 -2.51 -0.88 -11.92
N ASP A 30 -3.29 -1.80 -12.49
CA ASP A 30 -4.54 -1.46 -13.19
C ASP A 30 -5.53 -0.75 -12.25
N THR A 31 -5.68 -1.26 -11.02
CA THR A 31 -6.55 -0.65 -10.01
C THR A 31 -6.08 0.76 -9.64
N MET A 32 -4.77 0.97 -9.49
CA MET A 32 -4.22 2.28 -9.15
C MET A 32 -4.31 3.28 -10.31
N ALA A 33 -4.39 2.82 -11.57
CA ALA A 33 -4.63 3.70 -12.71
C ALA A 33 -6.07 4.25 -12.73
N ASP A 34 -7.03 3.54 -12.12
CA ASP A 34 -8.45 3.89 -12.09
C ASP A 34 -8.85 4.74 -10.87
N VAL A 35 -7.96 4.93 -9.90
CA VAL A 35 -8.26 5.80 -8.74
C VAL A 35 -8.27 7.28 -9.14
N PRO A 36 -9.07 8.12 -8.47
CA PRO A 36 -9.01 9.57 -8.69
C PRO A 36 -7.61 10.14 -8.43
N GLU A 37 -7.15 11.12 -9.23
CA GLU A 37 -5.81 11.71 -9.08
C GLU A 37 -5.53 12.20 -7.65
N TRP A 38 -6.51 12.81 -6.99
CA TRP A 38 -6.37 13.34 -5.63
C TRP A 38 -6.09 12.26 -4.57
N PHE A 39 -6.42 11.00 -4.85
CA PHE A 39 -6.37 9.91 -3.88
C PHE A 39 -4.94 9.58 -3.48
N VAL A 40 -4.03 9.50 -4.46
CA VAL A 40 -2.62 9.16 -4.21
C VAL A 40 -1.96 10.24 -3.35
N ASP A 41 -2.21 11.51 -3.66
CA ASP A 41 -1.70 12.65 -2.88
C ASP A 41 -2.22 12.64 -1.44
N THR A 42 -3.45 12.16 -1.22
CA THR A 42 -4.03 12.05 0.12
C THR A 42 -3.47 10.86 0.90
N LEU A 43 -3.14 9.77 0.22
CA LEU A 43 -2.58 8.56 0.83
C LEU A 43 -1.13 8.75 1.27
N MET A 44 -0.34 9.49 0.48
CA MET A 44 1.08 9.74 0.73
C MET A 44 1.30 10.90 1.71
N THR A 45 1.09 10.64 3.00
CA THR A 45 1.15 11.67 4.06
C THR A 45 2.56 12.12 4.42
N GLY A 46 3.60 11.34 4.08
CA GLY A 46 4.99 11.72 4.31
C GLY A 46 5.91 11.29 3.17
N VAL A 47 6.60 12.26 2.57
CA VAL A 47 7.65 12.00 1.58
C VAL A 47 8.94 12.60 2.11
N HIS A 48 9.90 11.73 2.43
CA HIS A 48 11.20 12.12 2.96
C HIS A 48 12.28 11.84 1.93
N ASP A 49 13.24 12.74 1.80
CA ASP A 49 14.47 12.51 1.07
C ASP A 49 15.37 11.50 1.79
N LEU A 50 16.30 10.88 1.06
CA LEU A 50 17.21 9.87 1.60
C LEU A 50 18.01 10.35 2.83
N ALA A 51 18.30 11.65 2.91
CA ALA A 51 18.99 12.25 4.05
C ALA A 51 18.19 12.21 5.36
N HIS A 52 16.87 12.03 5.27
CA HIS A 52 15.95 11.94 6.40
C HIS A 52 15.17 10.62 6.38
N ALA A 53 15.74 9.55 5.83
CA ALA A 53 15.08 8.27 5.66
C ALA A 53 14.60 7.67 7.00
N GLU A 54 15.25 7.99 8.11
CA GLU A 54 14.86 7.58 9.46
C GLU A 54 13.47 8.06 9.86
N ARG A 55 13.00 9.19 9.32
CA ARG A 55 11.68 9.76 9.63
C ARG A 55 10.53 8.89 9.13
N VAL A 56 10.73 8.07 8.12
CA VAL A 56 9.71 7.13 7.62
C VAL A 56 9.31 6.10 8.68
N LEU A 57 10.19 5.84 9.66
CA LEU A 57 9.94 4.91 10.76
C LEU A 57 9.24 5.56 11.96
N GLU A 58 9.12 6.89 11.98
CA GLU A 58 8.35 7.61 13.00
C GLU A 58 6.85 7.39 12.74
N THR A 59 6.04 7.39 13.80
CA THR A 59 4.59 7.17 13.71
C THR A 59 3.86 8.37 14.30
N GLY A 60 3.15 9.13 13.47
CA GLY A 60 2.19 10.15 13.87
C GLY A 60 0.74 9.71 13.69
N ASP A 61 -0.16 10.29 14.49
CA ASP A 61 -1.61 9.99 14.45
C ASP A 61 -2.27 10.29 13.09
N LYS A 62 -1.60 11.07 12.24
CA LYS A 62 -2.08 11.45 10.90
C LYS A 62 -1.34 10.75 9.77
N ASP A 63 -0.35 9.92 10.08
CA ASP A 63 0.43 9.23 9.06
C ASP A 63 -0.34 8.02 8.55
N ILE A 64 -0.55 7.99 7.23
CA ILE A 64 -1.18 6.86 6.53
C ILE A 64 -0.11 6.05 5.80
N THR A 65 0.73 6.71 5.00
CA THR A 65 1.82 6.07 4.27
C THR A 65 2.97 7.05 4.12
N THR A 66 4.15 6.63 4.59
CA THR A 66 5.40 7.38 4.50
C THR A 66 6.36 6.68 3.54
N VAL A 67 7.06 7.46 2.69
CA VAL A 67 7.98 6.92 1.69
C VAL A 67 9.30 7.68 1.69
N VAL A 68 10.37 6.99 1.26
CA VAL A 68 11.66 7.61 0.98
C VAL A 68 11.80 7.86 -0.51
N ASN A 69 11.99 9.11 -0.91
CA ASN A 69 12.44 9.44 -2.24
C ASN A 69 13.95 9.22 -2.34
N LEU A 70 14.33 8.16 -3.06
CA LEU A 70 15.73 7.77 -3.21
C LEU A 70 16.51 8.68 -4.17
N SER A 71 15.84 9.52 -4.98
CA SER A 71 16.43 10.41 -6.00
C SER A 71 17.67 9.80 -6.66
N LEU A 72 17.58 8.53 -7.05
CA LEU A 72 18.61 7.90 -7.86
C LEU A 72 18.44 8.49 -9.25
N GLY A 73 19.50 9.05 -9.84
CA GLY A 73 19.45 9.52 -11.22
C GLY A 73 18.94 8.40 -12.12
N VAL A 74 17.65 8.44 -12.46
CA VAL A 74 17.00 7.44 -13.30
C VAL A 74 17.56 7.67 -14.70
N THR A 75 18.62 6.95 -15.03
CA THR A 75 18.97 6.73 -16.43
C THR A 75 17.92 5.76 -16.95
N THR A 76 16.86 6.28 -17.59
CA THR A 76 15.93 5.46 -18.37
C THR A 76 16.76 4.72 -19.42
N ARG A 77 17.09 3.46 -19.15
CA ARG A 77 17.60 2.56 -20.19
C ARG A 77 16.40 2.22 -21.08
N SER A 78 16.32 2.90 -22.21
CA SER A 78 15.52 2.46 -23.35
C SER A 78 15.79 0.97 -23.58
N ARG A 79 14.74 0.14 -23.57
CA ARG A 79 14.82 -1.22 -24.11
C ARG A 79 14.70 -1.09 -25.62
N ASP A 80 15.83 -1.24 -26.31
CA ASP A 80 15.86 -1.65 -27.72
C ASP A 80 15.42 -3.12 -27.86
#